data_AF-A0A940APB2-F1
#
_entry.id   AF-A0A940APB2-F1
#
_cell.length_a   1.000
_cell.length_b   1.000
_cell.length_c   1.000
_cell.angle_alpha   90.00
_cell.angle_beta   90.00
_cell.angle_gamma   90.00
#
_symmetry.space_group_name_H-M   'P 1'
#
loop_
_entity.id
_entity.type
_entity.pdbx_description
1 polymer ?
#
loop_
_entity_poly.entity_id
_entity_poly.type
_entity_poly.pdbx_seq_one_letter_code
_entity_poly.pdbx_strand_id
1 'polypeptide(L)'
;MTRYKVDYSDRKSRHVSRDDEYGFFIVCDDQAILRCVNAMLLSSGMVGLSDKEGRMHYMIDGRRGGNYVLSQIRRRALALRERPVKYDRYEEAFLTHAIDTVIEEFGLPPTLIGTQIVRELLFHLYRDPGLMKCASKSLYPLARSEFHMEPSQIERNVRYAIKKSAKLKGEKRLLTVLKAMMDRMMEEVIGKYGRS
;
A
#
# COMPACT_ATOMS: atom_id res chain seq x y z
N MET A 1 -2.55 6.16 -32.22
CA MET A 1 -1.98 5.70 -30.94
C MET A 1 -1.16 6.84 -30.39
N THR A 2 -1.62 7.47 -29.31
CA THR A 2 -0.90 8.59 -28.70
C THR A 2 -0.29 8.09 -27.41
N ARG A 3 1.05 7.97 -27.38
CA ARG A 3 1.79 7.56 -26.19
C ARG A 3 1.98 8.80 -25.33
N TYR A 4 1.30 8.84 -24.19
CA TYR A 4 1.54 9.89 -23.20
C TYR A 4 2.57 9.39 -22.21
N LYS A 5 3.71 10.09 -22.18
CA LYS A 5 4.74 9.89 -21.18
C LYS A 5 4.41 10.82 -20.00
N VAL A 6 4.27 10.25 -18.81
CA VAL A 6 4.09 11.01 -17.58
C VAL A 6 5.36 10.84 -16.77
N ASP A 7 6.22 11.87 -16.78
CA ASP A 7 7.38 11.92 -15.90
C ASP A 7 6.93 12.42 -14.53
N TYR A 8 6.76 11.50 -13.58
CA TYR A 8 6.59 11.86 -12.17
C TYR A 8 7.97 11.98 -11.53
N SER A 9 8.68 13.09 -11.80
CA SER A 9 9.90 13.40 -11.04
C SER A 9 9.51 14.00 -9.69
N ASP A 10 9.35 13.17 -8.67
CA ASP A 10 9.35 13.65 -7.30
C ASP A 10 10.77 14.15 -6.95
N ARG A 11 10.90 15.45 -6.65
CA ARG A 11 12.19 16.16 -6.53
C ARG A 11 13.05 15.73 -5.32
N LYS A 12 12.75 14.63 -4.63
CA LYS A 12 13.50 14.18 -3.45
C LYS A 12 13.87 12.70 -3.35
N SER A 13 13.79 11.92 -4.43
CA SER A 13 14.37 10.57 -4.43
C SER A 13 15.27 10.35 -5.64
N ARG A 14 16.57 10.60 -5.44
CA ARG A 14 17.60 10.12 -6.36
C ARG A 14 17.71 8.61 -6.17
N HIS A 15 16.92 7.84 -6.93
CA HIS A 15 17.17 6.49 -7.45
C HIS A 15 15.87 6.05 -8.15
N VAL A 16 15.56 6.65 -9.30
CA VAL A 16 14.47 6.17 -10.17
C VAL A 16 15.06 5.02 -10.98
N SER A 17 14.69 3.79 -10.62
CA SER A 17 14.90 2.62 -11.46
C SER A 17 14.25 2.85 -12.83
N ARG A 18 14.92 2.48 -13.93
CA ARG A 18 14.33 2.52 -15.30
C ARG A 18 12.98 1.78 -15.44
N ASP A 19 12.63 0.96 -14.44
CA ASP A 19 11.37 0.20 -14.36
C ASP A 19 10.15 1.04 -13.90
N ASP A 20 10.31 2.30 -13.51
CA ASP A 20 9.23 3.17 -13.00
C ASP A 20 8.68 4.17 -14.04
N GLU A 21 8.92 3.95 -15.34
CA GLU A 21 8.37 4.80 -16.41
C GLU A 21 6.93 4.35 -16.78
N TYR A 22 5.93 5.14 -16.40
CA TYR A 22 4.53 4.86 -16.72
C TYR A 22 4.18 5.35 -18.13
N GLY A 23 3.68 4.44 -18.97
CA GLY A 23 3.13 4.77 -20.29
C GLY A 23 1.62 4.54 -20.31
N PHE A 24 0.85 5.58 -20.59
CA PHE A 24 -0.58 5.44 -20.83
C PHE A 24 -0.82 5.18 -22.33
N PHE A 25 -1.54 4.10 -22.64
CA PHE A 25 -1.90 3.71 -24.00
C PHE A 25 -3.42 3.72 -24.12
N ILE A 26 -3.96 4.71 -24.83
CA ILE A 26 -5.39 4.74 -25.16
C ILE A 26 -5.60 3.95 -26.45
N VAL A 27 -6.45 2.93 -26.36
CA VAL A 27 -6.78 2.00 -27.44
C VAL A 27 -8.29 2.02 -27.66
N CYS A 28 -8.72 2.02 -28.92
CA CYS A 28 -10.13 2.20 -29.31
C CYS A 28 -10.74 0.96 -29.98
N ASP A 29 -9.93 -0.08 -30.22
CA ASP A 29 -10.34 -1.35 -30.84
C ASP A 29 -9.39 -2.50 -30.45
N ASP A 30 -9.84 -3.73 -30.70
CA ASP A 30 -9.09 -4.96 -30.37
C ASP A 30 -7.78 -5.06 -31.13
N GLN A 31 -7.72 -4.58 -32.37
CA GLN A 31 -6.47 -4.60 -33.15
C GLN A 31 -5.43 -3.65 -32.55
N ALA A 32 -5.85 -2.50 -32.02
CA ALA A 32 -4.99 -1.55 -31.33
C ALA A 32 -4.45 -2.13 -30.03
N ILE A 33 -5.29 -2.85 -29.27
CA ILE A 33 -4.86 -3.61 -28.08
C ILE A 33 -3.79 -4.64 -28.47
N LEU A 34 -4.07 -5.49 -29.46
CA LEU A 34 -3.15 -6.55 -29.88
C LEU A 34 -1.83 -5.99 -30.42
N ARG A 35 -1.87 -4.91 -31.20
CA ARG A 35 -0.66 -4.22 -31.68
C ARG A 35 0.16 -3.66 -30.53
N CYS A 36 -0.50 -3.07 -29.52
CA CYS A 36 0.17 -2.52 -28.36
C CYS A 36 0.85 -3.61 -27.53
N VAL A 37 0.13 -4.68 -27.19
CA VAL A 37 0.68 -5.83 -26.45
C VAL A 37 1.82 -6.48 -27.23
N ASN A 38 1.68 -6.68 -28.54
CA ASN A 38 2.75 -7.25 -29.37
C ASN A 38 4.00 -6.34 -29.39
N ALA A 39 3.84 -5.01 -29.51
CA ALA A 39 4.96 -4.08 -29.45
C ALA A 39 5.66 -4.11 -28.07
N MET A 40 4.90 -4.22 -26.98
CA MET A 40 5.45 -4.40 -25.64
C MET A 40 6.24 -5.71 -25.55
N LEU A 41 5.65 -6.85 -25.95
CA LEU A 41 6.34 -8.15 -25.98
C LEU A 41 7.62 -8.11 -26.82
N LEU A 42 7.60 -7.44 -27.98
CA LEU A 42 8.79 -7.28 -28.81
C LEU A 42 9.88 -6.44 -28.13
N SER A 43 9.52 -5.41 -27.38
CA SER A 43 10.47 -4.49 -26.72
C SER A 43 11.01 -5.04 -25.38
N SER A 44 10.12 -5.46 -24.47
CA SER A 44 10.46 -5.90 -23.11
C SER A 44 10.54 -7.42 -22.96
N GLY A 45 9.96 -8.18 -23.89
CA GLY A 45 9.89 -9.65 -23.84
C GLY A 45 8.90 -10.22 -22.82
N MET A 46 8.19 -9.35 -22.08
CA MET A 46 7.10 -9.73 -21.17
C MET A 46 6.15 -8.57 -20.92
N VAL A 47 4.89 -8.88 -20.63
CA VAL A 47 3.86 -7.93 -20.20
C VAL A 47 3.25 -8.47 -18.91
N GLY A 48 3.09 -7.61 -17.90
CA GLY A 48 2.37 -7.92 -16.66
C GLY A 48 1.07 -7.12 -16.61
N LEU A 49 -0.02 -7.76 -16.22
CA LEU A 49 -1.35 -7.17 -16.07
C LEU A 49 -1.87 -7.52 -14.67
N SER A 50 -2.33 -6.54 -13.90
CA SER A 50 -3.13 -6.82 -12.70
C SER A 50 -4.59 -6.98 -13.08
N ASP A 51 -5.27 -7.97 -12.48
CA ASP A 51 -6.72 -8.02 -12.50
C ASP A 51 -7.32 -7.14 -11.38
N LYS A 52 -8.66 -7.12 -11.30
CA LYS A 52 -9.40 -6.33 -10.29
C LYS A 52 -9.17 -6.82 -8.86
N GLU A 53 -8.74 -8.07 -8.70
CA GLU A 53 -8.44 -8.70 -7.41
C GLU A 53 -6.93 -8.56 -7.06
N GLY A 54 -6.18 -7.76 -7.82
CA GLY A 54 -4.75 -7.54 -7.60
C GLY A 54 -3.86 -8.71 -8.04
N ARG A 55 -4.41 -9.73 -8.72
CA ARG A 55 -3.62 -10.86 -9.22
C ARG A 55 -2.85 -10.44 -10.46
N MET A 56 -1.54 -10.68 -10.45
CA MET A 56 -0.66 -10.39 -11.59
C MET A 56 -0.66 -11.54 -12.59
N HIS A 57 -1.12 -11.28 -13.81
CA HIS A 57 -1.02 -12.15 -14.97
C HIS A 57 0.17 -11.72 -15.84
N TYR A 58 1.06 -12.66 -16.16
CA TYR A 58 2.23 -12.39 -17.01
C TYR A 58 2.09 -13.06 -18.37
N MET A 59 2.29 -12.28 -19.43
CA MET A 59 2.49 -12.76 -20.79
C MET A 59 3.99 -12.69 -21.11
N ILE A 60 4.57 -13.75 -21.66
CA ILE A 60 6.00 -13.82 -21.98
C ILE A 60 6.17 -14.11 -23.47
N ASP A 61 7.12 -13.44 -24.11
CA ASP A 61 7.37 -13.62 -25.55
C ASP A 61 8.07 -14.96 -25.83
N GLY A 62 7.28 -15.98 -26.18
CA GLY A 62 7.76 -17.31 -26.52
C GLY A 62 8.62 -17.37 -27.79
N ARG A 63 8.55 -16.36 -28.67
CA ARG A 63 9.35 -16.31 -29.91
C ARG A 63 10.84 -16.20 -29.63
N ARG A 64 11.22 -15.74 -28.43
CA ARG A 64 12.61 -15.64 -27.96
C ARG A 64 13.19 -16.98 -27.47
N GLY A 65 12.40 -18.07 -27.53
CA GLY A 65 12.84 -19.43 -27.24
C GLY A 65 12.63 -19.89 -25.79
N GLY A 66 12.62 -21.20 -25.58
CA GLY A 66 12.28 -21.82 -24.29
C GLY A 66 13.20 -21.42 -23.14
N ASN A 67 14.50 -21.30 -23.38
CA ASN A 67 15.47 -20.86 -22.36
C ASN A 67 15.22 -19.42 -21.89
N TYR A 68 14.83 -18.53 -22.81
CA TYR A 68 14.43 -17.17 -22.45
C TYR A 68 13.20 -17.22 -21.56
N VAL A 69 12.14 -17.91 -21.97
CA VAL A 69 10.89 -18.04 -21.21
C VAL A 69 11.16 -18.56 -19.79
N LEU A 70 11.92 -19.64 -19.65
CA LEU A 70 12.29 -20.21 -18.34
C LEU A 70 13.06 -19.22 -17.48
N SER A 71 14.03 -18.49 -18.05
CA SER A 71 14.79 -17.47 -17.32
C SER A 71 13.88 -16.34 -16.81
N GLN A 72 12.88 -15.94 -17.61
CA GLN A 72 11.93 -14.90 -17.26
C GLN A 72 10.98 -15.34 -16.14
N ILE A 73 10.43 -16.55 -16.25
CA ILE A 73 9.58 -17.15 -15.21
C ILE A 73 10.37 -17.29 -13.91
N ARG A 74 11.57 -17.86 -13.95
CA ARG A 74 12.41 -18.09 -12.76
C ARG A 74 12.75 -16.76 -12.08
N ARG A 75 13.15 -15.74 -12.84
CA ARG A 75 13.45 -14.41 -12.31
C ARG A 75 12.25 -13.76 -11.62
N ARG A 76 11.06 -13.86 -12.21
CA ARG A 76 9.83 -13.30 -11.62
C ARG A 76 9.35 -14.11 -10.42
N ALA A 77 9.37 -15.44 -10.50
CA ALA A 77 9.01 -16.32 -9.39
C ALA A 77 9.94 -16.14 -8.18
N LEU A 78 11.26 -16.01 -8.40
CA LEU A 78 12.23 -15.70 -7.34
C LEU A 78 11.99 -14.30 -6.76
N ALA A 79 11.80 -13.28 -7.60
CA ALA A 79 11.51 -11.93 -7.14
C ALA A 79 10.18 -11.83 -6.36
N LEU A 80 9.19 -12.68 -6.66
CA LEU A 80 7.94 -12.78 -5.91
C LEU A 80 8.10 -13.54 -4.59
N ARG A 81 9.03 -14.50 -4.52
CA ARG A 81 9.32 -15.30 -3.32
C ARG A 81 10.19 -14.55 -2.30
N GLU A 82 11.08 -13.67 -2.78
CA GLU A 82 12.01 -12.89 -1.94
C GLU A 82 11.52 -11.47 -1.63
N ARG A 83 10.40 -11.03 -2.24
CA ARG A 83 9.74 -9.78 -1.83
C ARG A 83 8.89 -10.06 -0.58
N PRO A 84 9.12 -9.38 0.56
CA PRO A 84 8.00 -9.21 1.50
C PRO A 84 6.87 -8.58 0.69
N VAL A 85 5.64 -9.08 0.84
CA VAL A 85 4.44 -8.63 0.11
C VAL A 85 4.43 -7.11 0.07
N LYS A 86 4.97 -6.54 -1.02
CA LYS A 86 4.91 -5.12 -1.30
C LYS A 86 3.58 -4.98 -2.00
N TYR A 87 2.65 -4.39 -1.27
CA TYR A 87 1.31 -3.99 -1.69
C TYR A 87 1.31 -3.54 -3.14
N ASP A 88 0.20 -3.81 -3.83
CA ASP A 88 -0.08 -3.02 -5.01
C ASP A 88 -0.03 -1.54 -4.58
N ARG A 89 0.72 -0.70 -5.31
CA ARG A 89 0.85 0.74 -4.99
C ARG A 89 -0.54 1.37 -4.87
N TYR A 90 -1.54 0.82 -5.57
CA TYR A 90 -2.94 1.21 -5.46
C TYR A 90 -3.56 0.86 -4.09
N GLU A 91 -3.35 -0.35 -3.59
CA GLU A 91 -3.89 -0.80 -2.30
C GLU A 91 -3.25 -0.02 -1.14
N GLU A 92 -1.94 0.26 -1.20
CA GLU A 92 -1.24 1.05 -0.19
C GLU A 92 -1.71 2.50 -0.17
N ALA A 93 -1.85 3.14 -1.34
CA ALA A 93 -2.38 4.49 -1.45
C ALA A 93 -3.83 4.56 -0.95
N PHE A 94 -4.63 3.56 -1.28
CA PHE A 94 -6.02 3.43 -0.82
C PHE A 94 -6.10 3.29 0.71
N LEU A 95 -5.31 2.38 1.28
CA LEU A 95 -5.27 2.15 2.72
C LEU A 95 -4.76 3.39 3.47
N THR A 96 -3.75 4.07 2.93
CA THR A 96 -3.24 5.33 3.49
C THR A 96 -4.34 6.39 3.55
N HIS A 97 -5.10 6.54 2.45
CA HIS A 97 -6.22 7.46 2.39
C HIS A 97 -7.35 7.09 3.38
N ALA A 98 -7.66 5.79 3.53
CA ALA A 98 -8.63 5.34 4.52
C ALA A 98 -8.17 5.66 5.96
N ILE A 99 -6.88 5.45 6.26
CA ILE A 99 -6.31 5.79 7.57
C ILE A 99 -6.37 7.29 7.82
N ASP A 100 -5.98 8.13 6.85
CA ASP A 100 -6.04 9.58 6.98
C ASP A 100 -7.47 10.09 7.21
N THR A 101 -8.45 9.51 6.48
CA THR A 101 -9.88 9.78 6.69
C THR A 101 -10.29 9.48 8.12
N VAL A 102 -9.93 8.31 8.65
CA VAL A 102 -10.24 7.93 10.03
C VAL A 102 -9.54 8.84 11.06
N ILE A 103 -8.31 9.26 10.81
CA ILE A 103 -7.58 10.20 11.67
C ILE A 103 -8.32 11.55 11.76
N GLU A 104 -8.77 12.08 10.63
CA GLU A 104 -9.56 13.33 10.56
C GLU A 104 -10.95 13.16 11.19
N GLU A 105 -11.61 12.03 10.97
CA GLU A 105 -12.90 11.69 11.56
C GLU A 105 -12.84 11.62 13.08
N PHE A 106 -11.77 11.05 13.65
CA PHE A 106 -11.53 11.01 15.09
C PHE A 106 -10.89 12.31 15.62
N GLY A 107 -10.57 13.27 14.74
CA GLY A 107 -10.11 14.60 15.10
C GLY A 107 -8.73 14.62 15.77
N LEU A 108 -7.86 13.67 15.44
CA LEU A 108 -6.48 13.64 15.97
C LEU A 108 -5.63 14.71 15.27
N PRO A 109 -4.86 15.53 16.01
CA PRO A 109 -4.04 16.57 15.37
C PRO A 109 -2.89 15.97 14.54
N PRO A 110 -2.78 16.27 13.23
CA PRO A 110 -1.82 15.62 12.34
C PRO A 110 -0.35 15.97 12.62
N THR A 111 -0.10 17.08 13.33
CA THR A 111 1.24 17.56 13.71
C THR A 111 1.85 16.80 14.88
N LEU A 112 1.06 16.00 15.62
CA LEU A 112 1.55 15.25 16.77
C LEU A 112 2.20 13.94 16.31
N ILE A 113 3.36 13.63 16.89
CA ILE A 113 4.05 12.35 16.69
C ILE A 113 3.13 11.18 17.07
N GLY A 114 2.34 11.31 18.14
CA GLY A 114 1.36 10.29 18.52
C GLY A 114 0.34 9.97 17.42
N THR A 115 -0.04 10.94 16.59
CA THR A 115 -0.94 10.71 15.44
C THR A 115 -0.23 9.97 14.31
N GLN A 116 1.04 10.28 14.07
CA GLN A 116 1.86 9.53 13.10
C GLN A 116 2.07 8.08 13.55
N ILE A 117 2.29 7.86 14.84
CA ILE A 117 2.35 6.52 15.42
C ILE A 117 1.01 5.80 15.21
N VAL A 118 -0.14 6.46 15.49
CA VAL A 118 -1.47 5.87 15.26
C VAL A 118 -1.64 5.43 13.80
N ARG A 119 -1.19 6.24 12.83
CA ARG A 119 -1.21 5.87 11.41
C ARG A 119 -0.48 4.54 11.16
N GLU A 120 0.74 4.42 11.67
CA GLU A 120 1.55 3.20 11.53
C GLU A 120 0.90 1.98 12.21
N LEU A 121 0.36 2.18 13.42
CA LEU A 121 -0.32 1.11 14.14
C LEU A 121 -1.57 0.63 13.40
N LEU A 122 -2.38 1.54 12.82
CA LEU A 122 -3.56 1.18 12.04
C LEU A 122 -3.20 0.38 10.79
N PHE A 123 -2.10 0.76 10.13
CA PHE A 123 -1.58 0.04 8.97
C PHE A 123 -1.17 -1.41 9.32
N HIS A 124 -0.49 -1.62 10.44
CA HIS A 124 -0.18 -2.97 10.92
C HIS A 124 -1.43 -3.75 11.36
N LEU A 125 -2.37 -3.09 12.03
CA LEU A 125 -3.62 -3.67 12.50
C LEU A 125 -4.54 -4.11 11.36
N TYR A 126 -4.51 -3.43 10.21
CA TYR A 126 -5.23 -3.88 9.01
C TYR A 126 -4.74 -5.26 8.54
N ARG A 127 -3.42 -5.48 8.58
CA ARG A 127 -2.79 -6.72 8.11
C ARG A 127 -3.01 -7.87 9.06
N ASP A 128 -2.88 -7.59 10.36
CA ASP A 128 -3.08 -8.57 11.42
C ASP A 128 -3.89 -7.93 12.56
N PRO A 129 -5.23 -8.05 12.51
CA PRO A 129 -6.10 -7.60 13.59
C PRO A 129 -5.81 -8.29 14.93
N GLY A 130 -5.14 -9.45 14.92
CA GLY A 130 -4.75 -10.20 16.11
C GLY A 130 -3.77 -9.46 17.02
N LEU A 131 -2.97 -8.54 16.47
CA LEU A 131 -1.99 -7.72 17.21
C LEU A 131 -2.64 -6.88 18.33
N MET A 132 -3.93 -6.56 18.21
CA MET A 132 -4.65 -5.82 19.25
C MET A 132 -4.73 -6.57 20.59
N LYS A 133 -4.73 -7.91 20.58
CA LYS A 133 -4.91 -8.75 21.79
C LYS A 133 -3.77 -8.58 22.80
N CYS A 134 -2.56 -8.25 22.34
CA CYS A 134 -1.38 -8.08 23.19
C CYS A 134 -0.59 -6.84 22.78
N ALA A 135 -1.25 -5.69 22.72
CA ALA A 135 -0.72 -4.47 22.12
C ALA A 135 0.67 -4.04 22.66
N SER A 136 0.91 -4.12 23.97
CA SER A 136 2.20 -3.72 24.57
C SER A 136 3.37 -4.61 24.17
N LYS A 137 3.11 -5.89 23.83
CA LYS A 137 4.14 -6.89 23.48
C LYS A 137 4.24 -7.16 21.98
N SER A 138 3.23 -6.78 21.20
CA SER A 138 3.13 -7.10 19.77
C SER A 138 2.96 -5.87 18.91
N LEU A 139 1.94 -5.04 19.16
CA LEU A 139 1.63 -3.87 18.35
C LEU A 139 2.62 -2.71 18.52
N TYR A 140 2.88 -2.25 19.75
CA TYR A 140 3.75 -1.10 19.99
C TYR A 140 5.22 -1.35 19.58
N PRO A 141 5.80 -2.55 19.76
CA PRO A 141 7.13 -2.85 19.25
C PRO A 141 7.28 -2.66 17.73
N LEU A 142 6.20 -2.73 16.94
CA LEU A 142 6.28 -2.51 15.49
C LEU A 142 6.60 -1.05 15.14
N ALA A 143 6.10 -0.11 15.93
CA ALA A 143 6.45 1.31 15.77
C ALA A 143 7.86 1.64 16.29
N ARG A 144 8.55 0.72 16.98
CA ARG A 144 9.93 0.95 17.47
C ARG A 144 10.91 1.17 16.33
N SER A 145 10.83 0.37 15.27
CA SER A 145 11.78 0.45 14.15
C SER A 145 11.65 1.77 13.40
N GLU A 146 10.43 2.29 13.27
CA GLU A 146 10.14 3.52 12.53
C GLU A 146 10.45 4.78 13.35
N PHE A 147 10.08 4.78 14.64
CA PHE A 147 10.18 5.99 15.47
C PHE A 147 11.37 6.00 16.44
N HIS A 148 12.12 4.89 16.54
CA HIS A 148 13.23 4.71 17.49
C HIS A 148 12.84 5.00 18.96
N MET A 149 11.62 4.62 19.35
CA MET A 149 11.05 4.86 20.68
C MET A 149 10.78 3.55 21.44
N GLU A 150 10.90 3.60 22.76
CA GLU A 150 10.48 2.51 23.65
C GLU A 150 8.95 2.36 23.64
N PRO A 151 8.39 1.13 23.82
CA PRO A 151 6.94 0.90 23.84
C PRO A 151 6.17 1.81 24.80
N SER A 152 6.77 2.17 25.94
CA SER A 152 6.19 3.11 26.91
C SER A 152 6.12 4.55 26.40
N GLN A 153 7.11 4.99 25.63
CA GLN A 153 7.13 6.30 24.97
C GLN A 153 6.10 6.35 23.84
N ILE A 154 5.99 5.27 23.07
CA ILE A 154 4.98 5.09 22.02
C ILE A 154 3.58 5.23 22.63
N GLU A 155 3.28 4.46 23.68
CA GLU A 155 1.98 4.52 24.36
C GLU A 155 1.67 5.92 24.90
N ARG A 156 2.66 6.58 25.52
CA ARG A 156 2.50 7.94 26.05
C ARG A 156 2.17 8.95 24.96
N ASN A 157 2.87 8.90 23.82
CA ASN A 157 2.63 9.80 22.70
C ASN A 157 1.24 9.58 22.09
N VAL A 158 0.84 8.33 21.89
CA VAL A 158 -0.50 8.00 21.37
C VAL A 158 -1.59 8.47 22.35
N ARG A 159 -1.42 8.23 23.65
CA ARG A 159 -2.36 8.71 24.67
C ARG A 159 -2.48 10.23 24.68
N TYR A 160 -1.36 10.95 24.51
CA TYR A 160 -1.36 12.40 24.40
C TYR A 160 -2.10 12.88 23.14
N ALA A 161 -1.90 12.24 21.99
CA ALA A 161 -2.63 12.55 20.77
C ALA A 161 -4.15 12.35 20.93
N ILE A 162 -4.57 11.23 21.53
CA ILE A 162 -5.98 10.94 21.84
C ILE A 162 -6.56 12.01 22.77
N LYS A 163 -5.83 12.41 23.82
CA LYS A 163 -6.24 13.47 24.75
C LYS A 163 -6.40 14.83 24.07
N LYS A 164 -5.63 15.09 23.00
CA LYS A 164 -5.69 16.33 22.21
C LYS A 164 -6.67 16.26 21.03
N SER A 165 -7.40 15.16 20.87
CA SER A 165 -8.45 15.06 19.87
C SER A 165 -9.53 16.12 20.08
N ALA A 166 -9.97 16.74 18.98
CA ALA A 166 -11.08 17.70 19.01
C ALA A 166 -12.46 17.04 19.19
N LYS A 167 -12.59 15.74 18.89
CA LYS A 167 -13.87 15.02 18.81
C LYS A 167 -14.04 13.96 19.90
N LEU A 168 -12.94 13.50 20.51
CA LEU A 168 -13.01 12.55 21.62
C LEU A 168 -13.18 13.33 22.95
N LYS A 169 -14.29 13.08 23.63
CA LYS A 169 -14.56 13.63 24.97
C LYS A 169 -14.21 12.61 26.05
N GLY A 170 -13.70 13.11 27.18
CA GLY A 170 -13.38 12.34 28.38
C GLY A 170 -12.11 11.50 28.27
N GLU A 171 -11.74 10.83 29.38
CA GLU A 171 -10.64 9.89 29.38
C GLU A 171 -11.04 8.60 28.67
N LYS A 172 -10.54 8.40 27.46
CA LYS A 172 -10.73 7.17 26.71
C LYS A 172 -9.51 6.28 26.82
N ARG A 173 -9.75 4.98 27.04
CA ARG A 173 -8.70 3.97 26.96
C ARG A 173 -8.17 3.92 25.53
N LEU A 174 -6.84 3.95 25.40
CA LEU A 174 -6.14 3.97 24.12
C LEU A 174 -6.61 2.85 23.19
N LEU A 175 -6.63 1.61 23.68
CA LEU A 175 -7.03 0.45 22.86
C LEU A 175 -8.49 0.49 22.44
N THR A 176 -9.37 1.12 23.23
CA THR A 176 -10.77 1.33 22.85
C THR A 176 -10.86 2.29 21.66
N VAL A 177 -10.04 3.35 21.65
CA VAL A 177 -10.00 4.30 20.52
C VAL A 177 -9.38 3.64 19.30
N LEU A 178 -8.24 2.97 19.43
CA LEU A 178 -7.62 2.26 18.29
C LEU A 178 -8.54 1.19 17.70
N LYS A 179 -9.27 0.45 18.53
CA LYS A 179 -10.26 -0.51 18.05
C LYS A 179 -11.38 0.18 17.28
N ALA A 180 -11.96 1.25 17.81
CA ALA A 180 -13.00 2.00 17.11
C ALA A 180 -12.51 2.60 15.78
N MET A 181 -11.25 3.08 15.74
CA MET A 181 -10.62 3.55 14.52
C MET A 181 -10.41 2.41 13.51
N MET A 182 -9.97 1.23 13.96
CA MET A 182 -9.85 0.04 13.12
C MET A 182 -11.21 -0.38 12.56
N ASP A 183 -12.25 -0.46 13.39
CA ASP A 183 -13.59 -0.86 12.96
C ASP A 183 -14.12 0.11 11.87
N ARG A 184 -13.98 1.42 12.08
CA ARG A 184 -14.35 2.45 11.08
C ARG A 184 -13.49 2.39 9.81
N MET A 185 -12.19 2.13 9.94
CA MET A 185 -11.29 1.92 8.80
C MET A 185 -11.72 0.72 7.97
N MET A 186 -12.07 -0.39 8.62
CA MET A 186 -12.57 -1.59 7.94
C MET A 186 -13.88 -1.32 7.21
N GLU A 187 -14.79 -0.52 7.79
CA GLU A 187 -16.01 -0.07 7.10
C GLU A 187 -15.70 0.76 5.86
N GLU A 188 -14.72 1.66 5.92
CA GLU A 188 -14.29 2.49 4.79
C GLU A 188 -13.68 1.64 3.66
N VAL A 189 -12.86 0.66 4.03
CA VAL A 189 -12.27 -0.30 3.09
C VAL A 189 -13.35 -1.17 2.46
N ILE A 190 -14.17 -1.85 3.28
CA ILE A 190 -15.25 -2.73 2.81
C ILE A 190 -16.29 -1.96 2.00
N GLY A 191 -16.66 -0.74 2.39
CA GLY A 191 -17.66 0.07 1.68
C GLY A 191 -17.27 0.40 0.24
N LYS A 192 -15.97 0.46 -0.07
CA LYS A 192 -15.46 0.69 -1.43
C LYS A 192 -15.15 -0.60 -2.19
N TYR A 193 -14.78 -1.70 -1.52
CA TYR A 193 -14.61 -3.01 -2.17
C TYR A 193 -15.90 -3.83 -2.31
N GLY A 194 -16.93 -3.54 -1.49
CA GLY A 194 -18.20 -4.27 -1.43
C GLY A 194 -19.37 -3.62 -2.19
N ARG A 195 -19.15 -2.43 -2.79
CA ARG A 195 -20.06 -1.87 -3.81
C ARG A 195 -19.56 -2.26 -5.20
N SER A 196 -19.72 -3.51 -5.58
CA SER A 196 -19.62 -3.99 -6.96
C SER A 196 -20.50 -5.21 -7.14
#